data_AF-A0A0A9W846-F1
#
_entry.id   AF-A0A0A9W846-F1
#
_cell.length_a   1.000
_cell.length_b   1.000
_cell.length_c   1.000
_cell.angle_alpha   90.00
_cell.angle_beta   90.00
_cell.angle_gamma   90.00
#
_symmetry.space_group_name_H-M   'P 1'
#
loop_
_entity.id
_entity.type
_entity.pdbx_description
1 polymer ?
#
loop_
_entity_poly.entity_id
_entity_poly.type
_entity_poly.pdbx_seq_one_letter_code
_entity_poly.pdbx_strand_id
1 'polypeptide(L)'
;DALAYGASQGNLHPIPKEWYHVPNDYDLKIPKSSPLIYAQMPFYLHGLSDTETIAKMIAQVRDVCQHFETKRLPNFPTGIPFLFWEQYMHLRSTLGIAILVALGSVFVVVSILLLNVKTAALIVGMLAVVVLQLIGLMGVFSIKLSAIPAVLLVISIGISVHFMIHLCLSFVTSIGDKERRTKMAVEHMFTPIVHGAFTMMLSITMLAFSEFDFIVRYFFYILVTLIGVGLLNGLIFLPVVLSIIGPEAEIKPLIHANRISTPSPEPVRRIRSTSCRSGSAPPRRGASSAQCPRETSLTTITEEPSWHSTTHEIIVEPEFVVETTTCPASCGHNGDRRGSDSPGSVRSHRSQRSDAPPQSQPHITTKVTATAKMKVEIHTPIGTMESCTKTRRSRRPSKDSSSSSDSDVGSRN
;
A
#
# COMPACT_ATOMS: atom_id res chain seq x y z
N ASP A 1 5.06 45.41 44.15
CA ASP A 1 4.61 46.42 43.17
C ASP A 1 3.81 45.72 42.08
N ALA A 2 2.48 45.84 42.12
CA ALA A 2 1.60 45.17 41.17
C ALA A 2 1.59 45.86 39.79
N LEU A 3 1.81 47.18 39.74
CA LEU A 3 1.80 47.95 38.50
C LEU A 3 3.04 47.61 37.66
N ALA A 4 4.22 47.59 38.27
CA ALA A 4 5.44 47.18 37.58
C ALA A 4 5.36 45.71 37.12
N TYR A 5 4.82 44.82 37.96
CA TYR A 5 4.61 43.42 37.59
C TYR A 5 3.67 43.29 36.39
N GLY A 6 2.51 43.96 36.42
CA GLY A 6 1.57 43.97 35.30
C GLY A 6 2.16 44.56 34.01
N ALA A 7 2.90 45.66 34.11
CA ALA A 7 3.55 46.30 32.96
C ALA A 7 4.67 45.43 32.34
N SER A 8 5.38 44.64 33.16
CA SER A 8 6.44 43.76 32.67
C SER A 8 5.93 42.60 31.81
N GLN A 9 4.66 42.22 32.00
CA GLN A 9 4.07 40.97 31.46
C GLN A 9 4.91 39.72 31.75
N GLY A 10 5.76 39.80 32.79
CA GLY A 10 6.63 38.73 33.23
C GLY A 10 5.84 37.70 34.03
N ASN A 11 5.18 36.79 33.34
CA ASN A 11 4.41 35.71 33.95
C ASN A 11 5.33 34.76 34.72
N LEU A 12 5.32 34.86 36.06
CA LEU A 12 6.14 34.07 36.96
C LEU A 12 5.40 32.82 37.43
N HIS A 13 6.00 31.65 37.22
CA HIS A 13 5.46 30.37 37.69
C HIS A 13 6.52 29.58 38.47
N PRO A 14 6.15 29.00 39.63
CA PRO A 14 4.90 29.18 40.37
C PRO A 14 4.75 30.62 40.89
N ILE A 15 3.49 31.06 41.08
CA ILE A 15 3.18 32.42 41.53
C ILE A 15 3.81 32.66 42.92
N PRO A 16 4.62 33.72 43.10
CA PRO A 16 5.16 34.06 44.41
C PRO A 16 4.05 34.33 45.43
N LYS A 17 4.27 33.93 46.69
CA LYS A 17 3.34 34.22 47.77
C LYS A 17 3.24 35.72 47.99
N GLU A 18 2.02 36.22 48.02
CA GLU A 18 1.75 37.63 48.24
C GLU A 18 2.10 38.04 49.67
N TRP A 19 2.74 39.21 49.80
CA TRP A 19 2.97 39.88 51.07
C TRP A 19 2.78 41.37 50.85
N TYR A 20 1.84 41.95 51.59
CA TYR A 20 1.52 43.37 51.53
C TYR A 20 2.11 44.05 52.75
N HIS A 21 2.95 45.06 52.54
CA HIS A 21 3.51 45.83 53.63
C HIS A 21 2.40 46.63 54.34
N VAL A 22 2.28 46.44 55.65
CA VAL A 22 1.42 47.25 56.51
C VAL A 22 2.33 48.12 57.39
N PRO A 23 2.15 49.45 57.43
CA PRO A 23 3.07 50.35 58.16
C PRO A 23 3.25 50.04 59.66
N ASN A 24 2.27 49.39 60.29
CA ASN A 24 2.28 49.04 61.72
C ASN A 24 2.69 47.57 61.99
N ASP A 25 3.17 46.84 60.98
CA ASP A 25 3.65 45.47 61.15
C ASP A 25 5.12 45.44 61.60
N TYR A 26 5.35 45.19 62.90
CA TYR A 26 6.67 45.09 63.50
C TYR A 26 7.32 43.71 63.34
N ASP A 27 6.54 42.67 62.99
CA ASP A 27 7.03 41.29 62.93
C ASP A 27 7.76 40.99 61.61
N LEU A 28 7.46 41.74 60.54
CA LEU A 28 8.11 41.68 59.22
C LEU A 28 8.30 40.24 58.67
N LYS A 29 7.32 39.36 58.93
CA LYS A 29 7.37 37.95 58.52
C LYS A 29 6.98 37.78 57.06
N ILE A 30 7.98 37.71 56.18
CA ILE A 30 7.78 37.47 54.75
C ILE A 30 7.67 35.96 54.46
N PRO A 31 6.58 35.48 53.85
CA PRO A 31 6.43 34.08 53.53
C PRO A 31 7.40 33.64 52.42
N LYS A 32 8.16 32.56 52.68
CA LYS A 32 9.06 31.97 51.67
C LYS A 32 8.25 31.37 50.51
N SER A 33 8.57 31.80 49.30
CA SER A 33 8.05 31.26 48.04
C SER A 33 8.90 30.11 47.52
N SER A 34 8.29 29.23 46.72
CA SER A 34 9.00 28.20 45.95
C SER A 34 9.92 28.83 44.90
N PRO A 35 11.00 28.13 44.49
CA PRO A 35 11.86 28.61 43.41
C PRO A 35 11.07 28.77 42.11
N LEU A 36 11.40 29.79 41.32
CA LEU A 36 10.80 30.02 40.01
C LEU A 36 11.25 28.96 39.02
N ILE A 37 10.28 28.45 38.25
CA ILE A 37 10.48 27.44 37.22
C ILE A 37 10.34 28.07 35.83
N TYR A 38 9.45 29.06 35.69
CA TYR A 38 9.20 29.74 34.44
C TYR A 38 9.03 31.25 34.68
N ALA A 39 9.61 32.02 33.76
CA ALA A 39 9.43 33.45 33.62
C ALA A 39 9.48 33.76 32.13
N GLN A 40 8.59 34.64 31.66
CA GLN A 40 8.58 35.08 30.28
C GLN A 40 9.02 36.55 30.16
N MET A 41 9.57 36.89 29.01
CA MET A 41 9.95 38.27 28.67
C MET A 41 9.33 38.60 27.30
N PRO A 42 8.41 39.58 27.22
CA PRO A 42 7.76 39.91 25.96
C PRO A 42 8.73 40.68 25.04
N PHE A 43 8.74 40.30 23.77
CA PHE A 43 9.43 41.03 22.71
C PHE A 43 8.50 41.20 21.51
N TYR A 44 8.63 42.33 20.81
CA TYR A 44 7.91 42.60 19.58
C TYR A 44 8.87 42.53 18.39
N LEU A 45 8.47 41.78 17.37
CA LEU A 45 9.20 41.68 16.12
C LEU A 45 8.64 42.71 15.13
N HIS A 46 9.50 43.36 14.36
CA HIS A 46 9.11 44.37 13.37
C HIS A 46 9.76 44.09 12.02
N GLY A 47 9.10 44.51 10.93
CA GLY A 47 9.69 44.45 9.59
C GLY A 47 9.86 43.05 9.00
N LEU A 48 9.05 42.07 9.42
CA LEU A 48 9.10 40.70 8.91
C LEU A 48 8.11 40.50 7.76
N SER A 49 8.58 40.66 6.52
CA SER A 49 7.77 40.49 5.31
C SER A 49 8.03 39.16 4.59
N ASP A 50 9.28 38.74 4.53
CA ASP A 50 9.71 37.60 3.73
C ASP A 50 10.00 36.36 4.58
N THR A 51 9.71 35.18 4.02
CA THR A 51 10.03 33.88 4.64
C THR A 51 11.51 33.76 4.98
N GLU A 52 12.41 34.26 4.13
CA GLU A 52 13.86 34.22 4.37
C GLU A 52 14.27 35.12 5.55
N THR A 53 13.66 36.29 5.68
CA THR A 53 13.93 37.22 6.80
C THR A 53 13.41 36.65 8.11
N ILE A 54 12.20 36.07 8.11
CA ILE A 54 11.64 35.37 9.28
C ILE A 54 12.55 34.20 9.66
N ALA A 55 13.00 33.45 8.67
CA ALA A 55 13.92 32.35 8.83
C ALA A 55 15.23 32.78 9.52
N LYS A 56 15.89 33.82 9.01
CA LYS A 56 17.11 34.38 9.59
C LYS A 56 16.89 34.89 11.02
N MET A 57 15.76 35.56 11.27
CA MET A 57 15.39 36.03 12.60
C MET A 57 15.26 34.87 13.59
N ILE A 58 14.56 33.78 13.20
CA ILE A 58 14.43 32.58 14.05
C ILE A 58 15.81 32.01 14.38
N ALA A 59 16.70 31.88 13.39
CA ALA A 59 18.06 31.38 13.59
C ALA A 59 18.87 32.25 14.57
N GLN A 60 18.80 33.58 14.42
CA GLN A 60 19.49 34.52 15.32
C GLN A 60 18.97 34.44 16.75
N VAL A 61 17.65 34.39 16.96
CA VAL A 61 17.08 34.28 18.30
C VAL A 61 17.45 32.94 18.94
N ARG A 62 17.42 31.84 18.18
CA ARG A 62 17.84 30.52 18.66
C ARG A 62 19.32 30.49 19.07
N ASP A 63 20.19 31.14 18.30
CA ASP A 63 21.61 31.25 18.62
C ASP A 63 21.86 32.01 19.94
N VAL A 64 21.15 33.13 20.13
CA VAL A 64 21.17 33.87 21.41
C VAL A 64 20.68 32.99 22.56
N CYS A 65 19.57 32.28 22.36
CA CYS A 65 19.04 31.38 23.38
C CYS A 65 20.05 30.28 23.75
N GLN A 66 20.66 29.65 22.74
CA GLN A 66 21.67 28.61 22.93
C GLN A 66 22.91 29.15 23.66
N HIS A 67 23.38 30.37 23.34
CA HIS A 67 24.49 31.01 24.04
C HIS A 67 24.22 31.16 25.54
N PHE A 68 23.03 31.59 25.94
CA PHE A 68 22.67 31.69 27.37
C PHE A 68 22.40 30.32 28.01
N GLU A 69 21.94 29.35 27.23
CA GLU A 69 21.78 27.97 27.70
C GLU A 69 23.13 27.34 28.07
N THR A 70 24.20 27.59 27.30
CA THR A 70 25.57 27.15 27.67
C THR A 70 26.05 27.74 29.00
N LYS A 71 25.53 28.92 29.38
CA LYS A 71 25.79 29.58 30.67
C LYS A 71 24.90 29.06 31.81
N ARG A 72 24.21 27.92 31.59
CA ARG A 72 23.27 27.29 32.52
C ARG A 72 22.01 28.12 32.80
N LEU A 73 21.60 28.96 31.85
CA LEU A 73 20.30 29.62 31.88
C LEU A 73 19.39 29.00 30.80
N PRO A 74 18.59 27.97 31.14
CA PRO A 74 17.68 27.36 30.18
C PRO A 74 16.64 28.38 29.73
N ASN A 75 16.53 28.58 28.42
CA ASN A 75 15.63 29.56 27.84
C ASN A 75 15.23 29.13 26.43
N PHE A 76 14.04 29.52 25.98
CA PHE A 76 13.54 29.20 24.65
C PHE A 76 12.60 30.30 24.14
N PRO A 77 12.63 30.62 22.84
CA PRO A 77 11.68 31.54 22.25
C PRO A 77 10.32 30.88 22.05
N THR A 78 9.26 31.68 22.18
CA THR A 78 7.89 31.28 21.88
C THR A 78 7.22 32.34 21.00
N GLY A 79 6.28 31.91 20.16
CA GLY A 79 5.52 32.81 19.30
C GLY A 79 5.14 32.19 17.96
N ILE A 80 4.22 32.85 17.26
CA ILE A 80 3.69 32.41 15.97
C ILE A 80 4.80 32.16 14.93
N PRO A 81 5.83 33.04 14.77
CA PRO A 81 6.90 32.79 13.81
C PRO A 81 7.67 31.50 14.09
N PHE A 82 7.99 31.23 15.36
CA PHE A 82 8.71 30.01 15.76
C PHE A 82 7.87 28.76 15.50
N LEU A 83 6.56 28.80 15.75
CA LEU A 83 5.68 27.65 15.53
C LEU A 83 5.46 27.32 14.04
N PHE A 84 5.27 28.32 13.18
CA PHE A 84 4.90 28.11 11.78
C PHE A 84 6.08 28.14 10.81
N TRP A 85 7.11 28.96 11.05
CA TRP A 85 8.20 29.16 10.09
C TRP A 85 9.44 28.28 10.34
N GLU A 86 9.58 27.70 11.53
CA GLU A 86 10.75 26.87 11.88
C GLU A 86 10.89 25.63 10.96
N GLN A 87 9.79 25.10 10.42
CA GLN A 87 9.81 24.00 9.44
C GLN A 87 10.55 24.36 8.12
N TYR A 88 10.56 25.64 7.71
CA TYR A 88 11.17 26.05 6.45
C TYR A 88 12.70 26.12 6.53
N MET A 89 13.28 26.17 7.73
CA MET A 89 14.74 26.12 7.95
C MET A 89 15.37 24.88 7.32
N HIS A 90 14.79 23.71 7.64
CA HIS A 90 15.36 22.41 7.29
C HIS A 90 14.68 21.80 6.07
N LEU A 91 13.68 22.47 5.49
CA LEU A 91 12.86 21.91 4.40
C LEU A 91 13.71 21.48 3.20
N ARG A 92 14.65 22.32 2.75
CA ARG A 92 15.46 22.05 1.55
C ARG A 92 16.42 20.87 1.76
N SER A 93 17.13 20.84 2.88
CA SER A 93 18.06 19.75 3.21
C SER A 93 17.32 18.43 3.41
N THR A 94 16.21 18.45 4.15
CA THR A 94 15.39 17.26 4.42
C THR A 94 14.75 16.74 3.14
N LEU A 95 14.28 17.63 2.24
CA LEU A 95 13.77 17.22 0.93
C LEU A 95 14.85 16.54 0.08
N GLY A 96 16.07 17.10 0.04
CA GLY A 96 17.18 16.50 -0.68
C GLY A 96 17.51 15.08 -0.17
N ILE A 97 17.55 14.91 1.15
CA ILE A 97 17.76 13.60 1.78
C ILE A 97 16.59 12.65 1.47
N ALA A 98 15.34 13.12 1.55
CA ALA A 98 14.15 12.32 1.26
C ALA A 98 14.13 11.83 -0.19
N ILE A 99 14.47 12.68 -1.15
CA ILE A 99 14.59 12.31 -2.57
C ILE A 99 15.71 11.28 -2.77
N LEU A 100 16.88 11.49 -2.15
CA LEU A 100 18.00 10.55 -2.26
C LEU A 100 17.64 9.17 -1.70
N VAL A 101 17.00 9.13 -0.53
CA VAL A 101 16.55 7.88 0.10
C VAL A 101 15.47 7.21 -0.73
N ALA A 102 14.52 7.96 -1.31
CA ALA A 102 13.49 7.42 -2.19
C ALA A 102 14.07 6.86 -3.50
N LEU A 103 15.02 7.56 -4.13
CA LEU A 103 15.72 7.05 -5.31
C LEU A 103 16.56 5.80 -4.97
N GLY A 104 17.21 5.79 -3.80
CA GLY A 104 17.96 4.65 -3.30
C GLY A 104 17.08 3.43 -2.98
N SER A 105 15.89 3.63 -2.41
CA SER A 105 14.97 2.54 -2.14
C SER A 105 14.43 1.93 -3.44
N VAL A 106 14.07 2.77 -4.42
CA VAL A 106 13.69 2.31 -5.76
C VAL A 106 14.85 1.56 -6.42
N PHE A 107 16.09 2.04 -6.31
CA PHE A 107 17.26 1.36 -6.86
C PHE A 107 17.40 -0.07 -6.31
N VAL A 108 17.29 -0.23 -4.99
CA VAL A 108 17.39 -1.54 -4.32
C VAL A 108 16.26 -2.46 -4.76
N VAL A 109 15.01 -2.00 -4.71
CA VAL A 109 13.84 -2.81 -5.08
C VAL A 109 13.89 -3.21 -6.55
N VAL A 110 14.18 -2.28 -7.46
CA VAL A 110 14.24 -2.56 -8.91
C VAL A 110 15.42 -3.45 -9.26
N SER A 111 16.57 -3.30 -8.59
CA SER A 111 17.72 -4.20 -8.77
C SER A 111 17.40 -5.63 -8.36
N ILE A 112 16.66 -5.84 -7.26
CA ILE A 112 16.22 -7.17 -6.80
C ILE A 112 15.19 -7.75 -7.79
N LEU A 113 14.21 -6.95 -8.23
CA LEU A 113 13.16 -7.43 -9.13
C LEU A 113 13.67 -7.76 -10.53
N LEU A 114 14.57 -6.95 -11.09
CA LEU A 114 15.10 -7.16 -12.45
C LEU A 114 16.37 -8.02 -12.47
N LEU A 115 16.95 -8.34 -11.31
CA LEU A 115 18.24 -9.03 -11.17
C LEU A 115 19.37 -8.41 -12.00
N ASN A 116 19.26 -7.12 -12.33
CA ASN A 116 20.20 -6.40 -13.19
C ASN A 116 20.46 -4.98 -12.69
N VAL A 117 21.61 -4.81 -12.02
CA VAL A 117 22.03 -3.56 -11.38
C VAL A 117 22.24 -2.43 -12.40
N LYS A 118 22.72 -2.75 -13.61
CA LYS A 118 22.97 -1.74 -14.66
C LYS A 118 21.65 -1.13 -15.14
N THR A 119 20.64 -1.97 -15.34
CA THR A 119 19.30 -1.54 -15.75
C THR A 119 18.61 -0.73 -14.67
N ALA A 120 18.72 -1.17 -13.41
CA ALA A 120 18.18 -0.44 -12.28
C ALA A 120 18.82 0.95 -12.13
N ALA A 121 20.15 1.06 -12.31
CA ALA A 121 20.84 2.34 -12.29
C ALA A 121 20.36 3.28 -13.41
N LEU A 122 20.10 2.75 -14.60
CA LEU A 122 19.54 3.52 -15.72
C LEU A 122 18.16 4.07 -15.37
N ILE A 123 17.24 3.23 -14.87
CA ILE A 123 15.90 3.67 -14.46
C ILE A 123 15.98 4.76 -13.40
N VAL A 124 16.81 4.58 -12.36
CA VAL A 124 16.95 5.58 -11.29
C VAL A 124 17.56 6.88 -11.81
N GLY A 125 18.49 6.83 -12.76
CA GLY A 125 18.98 8.00 -13.47
C GLY A 125 17.86 8.74 -14.21
N MET A 126 16.96 8.03 -14.89
CA MET A 126 15.80 8.63 -15.56
C MET A 126 14.80 9.25 -14.57
N LEU A 127 14.57 8.60 -13.42
CA LEU A 127 13.74 9.16 -12.36
C LEU A 127 14.32 10.44 -11.76
N ALA A 128 15.64 10.48 -11.57
CA ALA A 128 16.32 11.71 -11.13
C ALA A 128 16.12 12.85 -12.14
N VAL A 129 16.20 12.56 -13.44
CA VAL A 129 15.90 13.54 -14.50
C VAL A 129 14.45 14.03 -14.43
N VAL A 130 13.48 13.15 -14.19
CA VAL A 130 12.07 13.55 -14.00
C VAL A 130 11.90 14.47 -12.80
N VAL A 131 12.50 14.15 -11.65
CA VAL A 131 12.43 15.01 -10.46
C VAL A 131 13.05 16.38 -10.73
N LEU A 132 14.19 16.45 -11.42
CA LEU A 132 14.82 17.71 -11.82
C LEU A 132 13.93 18.53 -12.76
N GLN A 133 13.29 17.88 -13.73
CA GLN A 133 12.33 18.55 -14.63
C GLN A 133 11.13 19.11 -13.86
N LEU A 134 10.61 18.39 -12.87
CA LEU A 134 9.50 18.88 -12.04
C LEU A 134 9.89 20.05 -11.16
N ILE A 135 11.08 20.01 -10.54
CA ILE A 135 11.61 21.15 -9.79
C ILE A 135 11.78 22.37 -10.72
N GLY A 136 12.26 22.17 -11.95
CA GLY A 136 12.40 23.22 -12.95
C GLY A 136 11.06 23.83 -13.37
N LEU A 137 10.08 23.00 -13.71
CA LEU A 137 8.74 23.45 -14.11
C LEU A 137 7.98 24.12 -12.96
N MET A 138 8.17 23.66 -11.72
CA MET A 138 7.63 24.34 -10.53
C MET A 138 8.17 25.77 -10.41
N GLY A 139 9.43 26.00 -10.77
CA GLY A 139 10.03 27.33 -10.88
C GLY A 139 9.37 28.19 -11.98
N VAL A 140 9.12 27.63 -13.15
CA VAL A 140 8.45 28.32 -14.27
C VAL A 140 7.03 28.74 -13.89
N PHE A 141 6.26 27.87 -13.21
CA PHE A 141 4.93 28.19 -12.70
C PHE A 141 4.93 29.11 -11.47
N SER A 142 6.11 29.57 -11.02
CA SER A 142 6.28 30.44 -9.85
C SER A 142 5.61 29.87 -8.58
N ILE A 143 5.69 28.55 -8.41
CA ILE A 143 5.14 27.85 -7.25
C ILE A 143 6.22 27.85 -6.15
N LYS A 144 5.89 28.40 -4.99
CA LYS A 144 6.81 28.48 -3.85
C LYS A 144 7.04 27.09 -3.26
N LEU A 145 8.29 26.77 -2.95
CA LEU A 145 8.62 25.51 -2.27
C LEU A 145 8.11 25.57 -0.82
N SER A 146 7.11 24.74 -0.53
CA SER A 146 6.56 24.51 0.81
C SER A 146 6.55 23.01 1.12
N ALA A 147 6.14 22.63 2.33
CA ALA A 147 6.04 21.24 2.76
C ALA A 147 5.16 20.40 1.81
N ILE A 148 4.08 20.98 1.28
CA ILE A 148 3.14 20.27 0.41
C ILE A 148 3.76 19.93 -0.96
N PRO A 149 4.30 20.89 -1.75
CA PRO A 149 5.06 20.57 -2.96
C PRO A 149 6.24 19.63 -2.71
N ALA A 150 6.91 19.75 -1.57
CA ALA A 150 8.01 18.85 -1.21
C ALA A 150 7.55 17.38 -1.10
N VAL A 151 6.40 17.13 -0.45
CA VAL A 151 5.80 15.79 -0.39
C VAL A 151 5.36 15.32 -1.78
N LEU A 152 4.76 16.19 -2.60
CA LEU A 152 4.37 15.85 -3.97
C LEU A 152 5.55 15.47 -4.85
N LEU A 153 6.72 16.10 -4.66
CA LEU A 153 7.97 15.71 -5.35
C LEU A 153 8.47 14.31 -4.93
N VAL A 154 8.25 13.91 -3.68
CA VAL A 154 8.59 12.54 -3.23
C VAL A 154 7.60 11.52 -3.81
N ILE A 155 6.30 11.82 -3.78
CA ILE A 155 5.25 10.99 -4.39
C ILE A 155 5.48 10.84 -5.91
N SER A 156 5.97 11.92 -6.53
CA SER A 156 6.36 11.98 -7.93
C SER A 156 7.31 10.85 -8.34
N ILE A 157 8.25 10.46 -7.49
CA ILE A 157 9.17 9.35 -7.76
C ILE A 157 8.39 8.05 -7.92
N GLY A 158 7.47 7.77 -6.99
CA GLY A 158 6.64 6.56 -7.03
C GLY A 158 5.73 6.49 -8.27
N ILE A 159 5.07 7.60 -8.59
CA ILE A 159 4.21 7.68 -9.79
C ILE A 159 5.04 7.55 -11.07
N SER A 160 6.23 8.17 -11.13
CA SER A 160 7.11 8.11 -12.30
C SER A 160 7.68 6.70 -12.52
N VAL A 161 7.99 5.96 -11.46
CA VAL A 161 8.42 4.55 -11.55
C VAL A 161 7.39 3.72 -12.29
N HIS A 162 6.09 3.92 -12.02
CA HIS A 162 5.01 3.18 -12.68
C HIS A 162 5.05 3.33 -14.21
N PHE A 163 5.32 4.53 -14.73
CA PHE A 163 5.42 4.77 -16.17
C PHE A 163 6.68 4.15 -16.82
N MET A 164 7.74 3.92 -16.04
CA MET A 164 9.03 3.44 -16.55
C MET A 164 9.24 1.94 -16.38
N ILE A 165 8.80 1.36 -15.26
CA ILE A 165 9.14 -0.02 -14.89
C ILE A 165 8.49 -1.04 -15.81
N HIS A 166 7.22 -0.84 -16.20
CA HIS A 166 6.51 -1.77 -17.08
C HIS A 166 7.15 -1.83 -18.47
N LEU A 167 7.55 -0.67 -19.01
CA LEU A 167 8.24 -0.60 -20.28
C LEU A 167 9.63 -1.23 -20.21
N CYS A 168 10.37 -0.96 -19.13
CA CYS A 168 11.68 -1.57 -18.95
C CYS A 168 11.59 -3.09 -18.76
N LEU A 169 10.61 -3.59 -18.01
CA LEU A 169 10.39 -5.01 -17.84
C LEU A 169 10.08 -5.68 -19.18
N SER A 170 9.21 -5.07 -19.99
CA SER A 170 8.90 -5.55 -21.33
C SER A 170 10.13 -5.53 -22.26
N PHE A 171 11.01 -4.54 -22.14
CA PHE A 171 12.29 -4.52 -22.86
C PHE A 171 13.22 -5.66 -22.42
N VAL A 172 13.35 -5.89 -21.11
CA VAL A 172 14.22 -6.94 -20.56
C VAL A 172 13.74 -8.33 -20.99
N THR A 173 12.42 -8.57 -21.03
CA THR A 173 11.83 -9.86 -21.43
C THR A 173 11.70 -10.06 -22.93
N SER A 174 11.77 -8.98 -23.72
CA SER A 174 11.72 -9.05 -25.18
C SER A 174 12.97 -9.71 -25.78
N ILE A 175 12.79 -10.51 -26.83
CA ILE A 175 13.86 -11.24 -27.53
C ILE A 175 14.25 -10.47 -28.80
N GLY A 176 15.56 -10.39 -29.07
CA GLY A 176 16.09 -9.80 -30.31
C GLY A 176 17.23 -8.81 -30.05
N ASP A 177 17.57 -8.05 -31.08
CA ASP A 177 18.46 -6.91 -31.01
C ASP A 177 17.85 -5.75 -30.20
N LYS A 178 18.67 -4.79 -29.78
CA LYS A 178 18.23 -3.68 -28.90
C LYS A 178 17.09 -2.87 -29.53
N GLU A 179 17.17 -2.57 -30.83
CA GLU A 179 16.17 -1.78 -31.53
C GLU A 179 14.84 -2.55 -31.61
N ARG A 180 14.89 -3.83 -32.01
CA ARG A 180 13.70 -4.69 -32.04
C ARG A 180 13.06 -4.85 -30.66
N ARG A 181 13.86 -5.07 -29.61
CA ARG A 181 13.38 -5.20 -28.23
C ARG A 181 12.70 -3.92 -27.75
N THR A 182 13.27 -2.76 -28.03
CA THR A 182 12.64 -1.47 -27.73
C THR A 182 11.32 -1.31 -28.46
N LYS A 183 11.29 -1.64 -29.77
CA LYS A 183 10.06 -1.57 -30.57
C LYS A 183 8.96 -2.48 -30.00
N MET A 184 9.27 -3.74 -29.71
CA MET A 184 8.31 -4.68 -29.14
C MET A 184 7.84 -4.23 -27.75
N ALA A 185 8.75 -3.74 -26.91
CA ALA A 185 8.40 -3.26 -25.58
C ALA A 185 7.39 -2.11 -25.62
N VAL A 186 7.62 -1.13 -26.50
CA VAL A 186 6.70 -0.01 -26.71
C VAL A 186 5.38 -0.51 -27.29
N GLU A 187 5.40 -1.37 -28.30
CA GLU A 187 4.19 -1.91 -28.94
C GLU A 187 3.27 -2.61 -27.93
N HIS A 188 3.83 -3.39 -27.00
CA HIS A 188 3.05 -4.08 -25.97
C HIS A 188 2.60 -3.16 -24.83
N MET A 189 3.45 -2.23 -24.38
CA MET A 189 3.20 -1.46 -23.15
C MET A 189 2.61 -0.06 -23.38
N PHE A 190 2.55 0.43 -24.62
CA PHE A 190 2.02 1.76 -24.92
C PHE A 190 0.56 1.92 -24.47
N THR A 191 -0.33 1.01 -24.87
CA THR A 191 -1.76 1.10 -24.57
C THR A 191 -2.06 1.08 -23.06
N PRO A 192 -1.53 0.14 -22.26
CA PRO A 192 -1.73 0.15 -20.80
C PRO A 192 -1.20 1.41 -20.11
N ILE A 193 -0.01 1.88 -20.50
CA ILE A 193 0.61 3.06 -19.88
C ILE A 193 -0.19 4.33 -20.18
N VAL A 194 -0.60 4.51 -21.43
CA VAL A 194 -1.39 5.67 -21.86
C VAL A 194 -2.76 5.67 -21.19
N HIS A 195 -3.45 4.53 -21.15
CA HIS A 195 -4.73 4.44 -20.43
C HIS A 195 -4.57 4.72 -18.93
N GLY A 196 -3.51 4.21 -18.30
CA GLY A 196 -3.19 4.52 -16.91
C GLY A 196 -2.92 6.01 -16.66
N ALA A 197 -2.24 6.69 -17.59
CA ALA A 197 -2.04 8.14 -17.51
C ALA A 197 -3.36 8.92 -17.68
N PHE A 198 -4.24 8.50 -18.59
CA PHE A 198 -5.56 9.11 -18.77
C PHE A 198 -6.43 8.98 -17.52
N THR A 199 -6.45 7.81 -16.86
CA THR A 199 -7.24 7.63 -15.63
C THR A 199 -6.70 8.49 -14.47
N MET A 200 -5.38 8.61 -14.35
CA MET A 200 -4.77 9.54 -13.39
C MET A 200 -5.11 11.01 -13.71
N MET A 201 -5.03 11.42 -14.98
CA MET A 201 -5.42 12.77 -15.39
C MET A 201 -6.88 13.07 -15.08
N LEU A 202 -7.80 12.14 -15.37
CA LEU A 202 -9.22 12.29 -15.04
C LEU A 202 -9.44 12.41 -13.53
N SER A 203 -8.71 11.62 -12.74
CA SER A 203 -8.78 11.67 -11.28
C SER A 203 -8.36 13.04 -10.72
N ILE A 204 -7.28 13.61 -11.26
CA ILE A 204 -6.74 14.89 -10.81
C ILE A 204 -7.52 16.09 -11.38
N THR A 205 -8.21 15.91 -12.51
CA THR A 205 -9.03 16.98 -13.12
C THR A 205 -10.12 17.47 -12.17
N MET A 206 -10.63 16.62 -11.28
CA MET A 206 -11.59 17.04 -10.25
C MET A 206 -11.05 18.12 -9.32
N LEU A 207 -9.73 18.19 -9.08
CA LEU A 207 -9.10 19.24 -8.27
C LEU A 207 -9.11 20.60 -8.98
N ALA A 208 -9.23 20.64 -10.31
CA ALA A 208 -9.29 21.89 -11.07
C ALA A 208 -10.55 22.70 -10.77
N PHE A 209 -11.63 22.04 -10.36
CA PHE A 209 -12.91 22.68 -10.03
C PHE A 209 -13.01 23.14 -8.57
N SER A 210 -11.88 23.15 -7.84
CA SER A 210 -11.87 23.64 -6.47
C SER A 210 -11.95 25.17 -6.43
N GLU A 211 -12.77 25.71 -5.52
CA GLU A 211 -12.86 27.15 -5.26
C GLU A 211 -11.58 27.72 -4.61
N PHE A 212 -10.73 26.87 -4.04
CA PHE A 212 -9.51 27.28 -3.35
C PHE A 212 -8.33 27.36 -4.33
N ASP A 213 -7.85 28.58 -4.60
CA ASP A 213 -6.65 28.82 -5.44
C ASP A 213 -5.44 28.01 -4.96
N PHE A 214 -5.31 27.84 -3.64
CA PHE A 214 -4.28 27.00 -3.05
C PHE A 214 -4.28 25.55 -3.60
N ILE A 215 -5.46 24.95 -3.73
CA ILE A 215 -5.59 23.56 -4.20
C ILE A 215 -5.25 23.49 -5.69
N VAL A 216 -5.84 24.38 -6.49
CA VAL A 216 -5.59 24.42 -7.94
C VAL A 216 -4.10 24.69 -8.23
N ARG A 217 -3.50 25.64 -7.51
CA ARG A 217 -2.13 26.07 -7.77
C ARG A 217 -1.08 25.06 -7.32
N TYR A 218 -1.21 24.50 -6.11
CA TYR A 218 -0.18 23.64 -5.53
C TYR A 218 -0.40 22.15 -5.77
N PHE A 219 -1.64 21.70 -5.96
CA PHE A 219 -1.90 20.28 -6.24
C PHE A 219 -2.15 20.05 -7.72
N PHE A 220 -3.14 20.72 -8.32
CA PHE A 220 -3.53 20.43 -9.70
C PHE A 220 -2.38 20.67 -10.70
N TYR A 221 -1.73 21.85 -10.70
CA TYR A 221 -0.62 22.10 -11.64
C TYR A 221 0.56 21.15 -11.45
N ILE A 222 0.97 20.86 -10.21
CA ILE A 222 2.09 19.95 -9.94
C ILE A 222 1.76 18.53 -10.40
N LEU A 223 0.56 18.04 -10.08
CA LEU A 223 0.14 16.67 -10.42
C LEU A 223 -0.07 16.47 -11.92
N VAL A 224 -0.67 17.45 -12.63
CA VAL A 224 -0.79 17.41 -14.09
C VAL A 224 0.58 17.43 -14.75
N THR A 225 1.48 18.31 -14.28
CA THR A 225 2.85 18.38 -14.79
C THR A 225 3.60 17.09 -14.53
N LEU A 226 3.44 16.48 -13.35
CA LEU A 226 3.98 15.16 -13.00
C LEU A 226 3.54 14.09 -14.00
N ILE A 227 2.25 14.00 -14.30
CA ILE A 227 1.77 12.98 -15.26
C ILE A 227 2.32 13.27 -16.65
N GLY A 228 2.28 14.51 -17.11
CA GLY A 228 2.79 14.89 -18.43
C GLY A 228 4.28 14.58 -18.58
N VAL A 229 5.10 15.03 -17.62
CA VAL A 229 6.55 14.76 -17.59
C VAL A 229 6.83 13.27 -17.46
N GLY A 230 6.12 12.56 -16.57
CA GLY A 230 6.27 11.12 -16.37
C GLY A 230 5.96 10.32 -17.64
N LEU A 231 4.89 10.69 -18.36
CA LEU A 231 4.50 10.05 -19.61
C LEU A 231 5.51 10.34 -20.74
N LEU A 232 5.95 11.59 -20.89
CA LEU A 232 6.95 11.97 -21.89
C LEU A 232 8.28 11.25 -21.66
N ASN A 233 8.76 11.22 -20.41
CA ASN A 233 10.01 10.52 -20.11
C ASN A 233 9.85 9.00 -20.18
N GLY A 234 8.70 8.45 -19.77
CA GLY A 234 8.43 7.02 -19.79
C GLY A 234 8.26 6.45 -21.20
N LEU A 235 7.54 7.13 -22.10
CA LEU A 235 7.22 6.61 -23.43
C LEU A 235 8.13 7.12 -24.56
N ILE A 236 8.79 8.27 -24.39
CA ILE A 236 9.63 8.85 -25.44
C ILE A 236 11.11 8.75 -25.06
N PHE A 237 11.49 9.35 -23.93
CA PHE A 237 12.91 9.43 -23.54
C PHE A 237 13.49 8.05 -23.18
N LEU A 238 12.78 7.28 -22.36
CA LEU A 238 13.24 5.97 -21.88
C LEU A 238 13.49 4.97 -23.03
N PRO A 239 12.59 4.78 -24.03
CA PRO A 239 12.87 3.90 -25.18
C PRO A 239 14.11 4.28 -25.97
N VAL A 240 14.35 5.58 -26.19
CA VAL A 240 15.53 6.07 -26.90
C VAL A 240 16.80 5.72 -26.12
N VAL A 241 16.79 5.95 -24.80
CA VAL A 241 17.92 5.60 -23.93
C VAL A 241 18.15 4.08 -23.88
N LEU A 242 17.08 3.28 -23.79
CA LEU A 242 17.15 1.82 -23.81
C LEU A 242 17.69 1.27 -25.15
N SER A 243 17.36 1.91 -26.27
CA SER A 243 17.91 1.52 -27.58
C SER A 243 19.44 1.66 -27.65
N ILE A 244 19.99 2.71 -27.02
CA ILE A 244 21.44 3.00 -27.05
C ILE A 244 22.18 2.21 -25.95
N ILE A 245 21.76 2.38 -24.70
CA ILE A 245 22.49 1.95 -23.49
C ILE A 245 21.84 0.73 -22.82
N GLY A 246 20.77 0.18 -23.41
CA GLY A 246 20.04 -0.94 -22.81
C GLY A 246 20.91 -2.18 -22.55
N PRO A 247 20.59 -2.95 -21.49
CA PRO A 247 21.28 -4.19 -21.16
C PRO A 247 21.19 -5.21 -22.30
N GLU A 248 22.20 -6.07 -22.38
CA GLU A 248 22.20 -7.19 -23.33
C GLU A 248 21.03 -8.15 -23.06
N ALA A 249 20.55 -8.80 -24.11
CA ALA A 249 19.50 -9.80 -23.99
C ALA A 249 20.02 -11.02 -23.21
N GLU A 250 19.24 -11.48 -22.23
CA GLU A 250 19.54 -12.69 -21.46
C GLU A 250 19.56 -13.93 -22.36
N ILE A 251 18.67 -13.96 -23.36
CA ILE A 251 18.56 -15.05 -24.33
C ILE A 251 18.94 -14.50 -25.71
N LYS A 252 20.10 -14.92 -26.22
CA LYS A 252 20.55 -14.65 -27.59
C LYS A 252 20.32 -15.90 -28.44
N PRO A 253 19.32 -15.93 -29.34
CA PRO A 253 19.07 -17.10 -30.17
C PRO A 253 20.21 -17.32 -31.17
N LEU A 254 20.75 -18.54 -31.20
CA LEU A 254 21.94 -18.90 -32.00
C LEU A 254 21.65 -19.08 -33.50
N ILE A 255 20.41 -19.38 -33.88
CA ILE A 255 20.05 -19.80 -35.26
C ILE A 255 19.21 -18.72 -35.97
N HIS A 256 18.23 -18.13 -35.29
CA HIS A 256 17.39 -17.06 -35.83
C HIS A 256 17.31 -15.91 -34.83
N ALA A 257 17.78 -14.72 -35.21
CA ALA A 257 17.79 -13.52 -34.34
C ALA A 257 16.42 -13.20 -33.71
N ASN A 258 15.33 -13.62 -34.37
CA ASN A 258 13.95 -13.26 -34.03
C ASN A 258 13.10 -14.41 -33.44
N ARG A 259 13.65 -15.61 -33.22
CA ARG A 259 12.85 -16.76 -32.75
C ARG A 259 13.67 -17.69 -31.88
N ILE A 260 13.12 -18.09 -30.73
CA ILE A 260 13.63 -19.22 -29.97
C ILE A 260 13.27 -20.49 -30.74
N SER A 261 14.24 -21.38 -30.96
CA SER A 261 13.97 -22.68 -31.58
C SER A 261 12.89 -23.39 -30.79
N THR A 262 11.77 -23.73 -31.42
CA THR A 262 10.73 -24.54 -30.78
C THR A 262 11.35 -25.87 -30.33
N PRO A 263 11.07 -26.36 -29.11
CA PRO A 263 11.54 -27.68 -28.72
C PRO A 263 11.07 -28.69 -29.78
N SER A 264 11.99 -29.51 -30.27
CA SER A 264 11.66 -30.54 -31.27
C SER A 264 10.51 -31.39 -30.72
N PRO A 265 9.45 -31.66 -31.51
CA PRO A 265 8.37 -32.52 -31.06
C PRO A 265 8.94 -33.87 -30.61
N GLU A 266 8.44 -34.38 -29.49
CA GLU A 266 8.82 -35.68 -28.96
C GLU A 266 8.61 -36.75 -30.05
N PRO A 267 9.57 -37.64 -30.30
CA PRO A 267 9.46 -38.62 -31.37
C PRO A 267 8.23 -39.49 -31.11
N VAL A 268 7.23 -39.37 -32.00
CA VAL A 268 6.03 -40.22 -31.97
C VAL A 268 6.48 -41.68 -32.03
N ARG A 269 6.31 -42.43 -30.93
CA ARG A 269 6.50 -43.88 -30.93
C ARG A 269 5.51 -44.47 -31.94
N ARG A 270 5.99 -44.88 -33.12
CA ARG A 270 5.22 -45.72 -34.06
C ARG A 270 4.86 -47.00 -33.34
N ILE A 271 3.60 -47.12 -32.93
CA ILE A 271 3.01 -48.42 -32.62
C ILE A 271 3.04 -49.20 -33.93
N ARG A 272 3.92 -50.22 -34.01
CA ARG A 272 3.92 -51.19 -35.10
C ARG A 272 2.53 -51.83 -35.13
N SER A 273 1.76 -51.61 -36.19
CA SER A 273 0.57 -52.40 -36.45
C SER A 273 1.00 -53.86 -36.60
N THR A 274 0.47 -54.70 -35.73
CA THR A 274 0.61 -56.15 -35.86
C THR A 274 -0.12 -56.58 -37.12
N SER A 275 0.63 -57.10 -38.08
CA SER A 275 0.13 -57.75 -39.29
C SER A 275 -0.85 -58.87 -38.90
N CYS A 276 -2.14 -58.67 -39.18
CA CYS A 276 -3.14 -59.73 -39.10
C CYS A 276 -2.82 -60.78 -40.16
N ARG A 277 -2.54 -62.02 -39.74
CA ARG A 277 -2.34 -63.18 -40.62
C ARG A 277 -3.61 -63.42 -41.44
N SER A 278 -3.43 -63.50 -42.76
CA SER A 278 -4.40 -64.07 -43.70
C SER A 278 -4.63 -65.55 -43.37
N GLY A 279 -5.90 -65.93 -43.22
CA GLY A 279 -6.36 -67.30 -43.05
C GLY A 279 -7.68 -67.53 -43.76
N SER A 280 -7.61 -68.23 -44.90
CA SER A 280 -8.60 -69.12 -45.56
C SER A 280 -10.11 -68.79 -45.53
N ALA A 281 -10.68 -68.64 -46.73
CA ALA A 281 -12.12 -68.78 -47.04
C ALA A 281 -12.60 -70.25 -46.88
N PRO A 282 -13.93 -70.56 -46.76
CA PRO A 282 -14.91 -70.55 -47.87
C PRO A 282 -16.40 -70.31 -47.41
N PRO A 283 -17.47 -70.60 -48.20
CA PRO A 283 -17.81 -70.20 -49.57
C PRO A 283 -19.18 -69.46 -49.70
N ARG A 284 -19.47 -69.05 -50.94
CA ARG A 284 -20.61 -68.26 -51.50
C ARG A 284 -22.01 -68.93 -51.49
N ARG A 285 -23.06 -68.10 -51.41
CA ARG A 285 -24.34 -68.03 -52.20
C ARG A 285 -25.26 -67.00 -51.49
N GLY A 286 -26.04 -66.10 -52.07
CA GLY A 286 -26.45 -65.68 -53.41
C GLY A 286 -27.28 -64.37 -53.23
N ALA A 287 -27.42 -63.58 -54.28
CA ALA A 287 -27.83 -62.16 -54.27
C ALA A 287 -29.33 -61.87 -54.00
N SER A 288 -29.66 -60.68 -53.45
CA SER A 288 -30.47 -59.62 -54.10
C SER A 288 -30.87 -58.48 -53.13
N SER A 289 -30.84 -57.25 -53.70
CA SER A 289 -31.44 -55.95 -53.33
C SER A 289 -31.94 -55.66 -51.90
N ALA A 290 -31.50 -54.53 -51.32
CA ALA A 290 -32.27 -53.25 -51.29
C ALA A 290 -31.75 -52.26 -50.21
N GLN A 291 -31.75 -50.98 -50.60
CA GLN A 291 -31.81 -49.73 -49.81
C GLN A 291 -30.73 -49.33 -48.77
N CYS A 292 -30.11 -48.17 -49.04
CA CYS A 292 -29.46 -47.25 -48.09
C CYS A 292 -30.49 -46.42 -47.26
N PRO A 293 -30.09 -45.56 -46.28
CA PRO A 293 -29.50 -44.23 -46.57
C PRO A 293 -28.24 -43.87 -45.73
N ARG A 294 -27.20 -43.28 -46.37
CA ARG A 294 -26.72 -41.85 -46.35
C ARG A 294 -26.14 -41.41 -44.99
N GLU A 295 -24.97 -40.80 -44.88
CA GLU A 295 -24.40 -39.63 -45.61
C GLU A 295 -22.86 -39.80 -45.82
N THR A 296 -22.21 -39.54 -46.96
CA THR A 296 -21.93 -38.32 -47.77
C THR A 296 -21.09 -37.21 -47.12
N SER A 297 -19.77 -37.41 -47.16
CA SER A 297 -18.71 -36.58 -47.78
C SER A 297 -18.71 -35.03 -47.70
N LEU A 298 -17.67 -34.50 -47.02
CA LEU A 298 -16.71 -33.43 -47.40
C LEU A 298 -17.18 -32.19 -48.18
N THR A 299 -16.92 -30.99 -47.64
CA THR A 299 -16.06 -29.94 -48.27
C THR A 299 -15.76 -28.77 -47.32
N THR A 300 -14.65 -28.10 -47.64
CA THR A 300 -13.88 -26.97 -47.08
C THR A 300 -14.59 -25.64 -46.76
N ILE A 301 -13.95 -24.82 -45.89
CA ILE A 301 -13.93 -23.32 -45.71
C ILE A 301 -14.05 -22.99 -44.19
N THR A 302 -13.36 -22.06 -43.50
CA THR A 302 -12.26 -21.07 -43.65
C THR A 302 -11.91 -20.54 -42.24
N GLU A 303 -10.71 -19.98 -42.08
CA GLU A 303 -10.31 -18.88 -41.15
C GLU A 303 -10.49 -19.04 -39.62
N GLU A 304 -9.35 -18.94 -38.90
CA GLU A 304 -9.26 -18.55 -37.47
C GLU A 304 -9.81 -17.12 -37.25
N PRO A 305 -10.27 -16.68 -36.03
CA PRO A 305 -9.62 -16.93 -34.74
C PRO A 305 -10.55 -17.06 -33.50
N SER A 306 -10.17 -17.87 -32.51
CA SER A 306 -10.39 -17.57 -31.08
C SER A 306 -9.78 -18.66 -30.21
N TRP A 307 -8.64 -18.35 -29.60
CA TRP A 307 -8.20 -19.07 -28.41
C TRP A 307 -9.03 -18.60 -27.21
N HIS A 308 -10.31 -18.99 -27.16
CA HIS A 308 -10.97 -19.17 -25.88
C HIS A 308 -10.57 -20.55 -25.38
N SER A 309 -9.49 -20.58 -24.59
CA SER A 309 -9.20 -21.73 -23.75
C SER A 309 -10.42 -21.96 -22.85
N THR A 310 -11.17 -23.02 -23.10
CA THR A 310 -12.20 -23.54 -22.20
C THR A 310 -11.50 -23.96 -20.90
N THR A 311 -11.40 -23.02 -19.95
CA THR A 311 -11.18 -23.34 -18.54
C THR A 311 -12.35 -24.20 -18.10
N HIS A 312 -12.10 -25.47 -17.78
CA HIS A 312 -13.06 -26.30 -17.07
C HIS A 312 -13.27 -25.69 -15.68
N GLU A 313 -14.36 -24.96 -15.51
CA GLU A 313 -14.83 -24.43 -14.24
C GLU A 313 -15.48 -25.59 -13.46
N ILE A 314 -14.86 -26.00 -12.36
CA ILE A 314 -15.48 -26.92 -11.39
C ILE A 314 -15.73 -26.10 -10.13
N ILE A 315 -16.98 -25.68 -9.95
CA ILE A 315 -17.45 -24.99 -8.75
C ILE A 315 -17.62 -26.05 -7.66
N VAL A 316 -16.87 -25.93 -6.57
CA VAL A 316 -17.06 -26.74 -5.35
C VAL A 316 -17.42 -25.79 -4.21
N GLU A 317 -18.61 -25.93 -3.66
CA GLU A 317 -19.08 -25.20 -2.47
C GLU A 317 -18.76 -26.02 -1.20
N PRO A 318 -17.87 -25.57 -0.29
CA PRO A 318 -17.75 -26.22 1.01
C PRO A 318 -18.63 -25.51 2.06
N GLU A 319 -19.44 -26.29 2.77
CA GLU A 319 -20.19 -25.84 3.95
C GLU A 319 -19.37 -26.12 5.22
N PHE A 320 -19.22 -25.14 6.11
CA PHE A 320 -18.60 -25.32 7.43
C PHE A 320 -19.59 -24.88 8.51
N VAL A 321 -19.90 -25.78 9.45
CA VAL A 321 -20.69 -25.48 10.64
C VAL A 321 -19.75 -25.16 11.79
N VAL A 322 -19.81 -23.94 12.32
CA VAL A 322 -19.11 -23.53 13.54
C VAL A 322 -20.13 -23.50 14.68
N GLU A 323 -19.93 -24.31 15.72
CA GLU A 323 -20.68 -24.23 16.97
C GLU A 323 -19.86 -23.43 18.00
N THR A 324 -20.40 -22.29 18.44
CA THR A 324 -19.83 -21.51 19.55
C THR A 324 -20.74 -21.57 20.77
N THR A 325 -20.19 -21.99 21.90
CA THR A 325 -20.85 -22.01 23.20
C THR A 325 -20.43 -20.79 24.01
N THR A 326 -21.34 -19.84 24.23
CA THR A 326 -21.12 -18.72 25.16
C THR A 326 -21.63 -19.07 26.56
N CYS A 327 -20.75 -19.05 27.56
CA CYS A 327 -21.13 -19.09 28.97
C CYS A 327 -21.40 -17.65 29.46
N PRO A 328 -22.52 -17.37 30.16
CA PRO A 328 -22.74 -16.05 30.72
C PRO A 328 -21.82 -15.83 31.92
N ALA A 329 -20.89 -14.88 31.80
CA ALA A 329 -20.12 -14.37 32.93
C ALA A 329 -21.03 -13.47 33.78
N SER A 330 -21.21 -13.86 35.04
CA SER A 330 -21.73 -13.01 36.11
C SER A 330 -20.77 -11.84 36.33
N CYS A 331 -21.19 -10.62 35.98
CA CYS A 331 -20.53 -9.39 36.40
C CYS A 331 -21.40 -8.68 37.46
N GLY A 332 -21.02 -8.86 38.72
CA GLY A 332 -21.23 -7.89 39.80
C GLY A 332 -19.92 -7.83 40.59
N HIS A 333 -19.48 -6.73 41.20
CA HIS A 333 -19.96 -5.36 41.36
C HIS A 333 -18.79 -4.59 42.03
N ASN A 334 -18.67 -3.27 41.85
CA ASN A 334 -18.31 -2.28 42.90
C ASN A 334 -17.93 -0.90 42.33
N GLY A 335 -18.94 -0.08 42.03
CA GLY A 335 -19.09 1.24 42.68
C GLY A 335 -20.20 1.06 43.73
N ASP A 336 -20.20 1.63 44.92
CA ASP A 336 -19.95 3.03 45.26
C ASP A 336 -19.60 3.18 46.76
N ARG A 337 -18.95 4.30 47.12
CA ARG A 337 -18.89 4.80 48.50
C ARG A 337 -19.60 6.14 48.60
N ARG A 338 -20.78 6.15 49.23
CA ARG A 338 -21.17 6.98 50.40
C ARG A 338 -22.69 7.11 50.47
N GLY A 339 -23.26 6.59 51.55
CA GLY A 339 -24.64 6.81 51.96
C GLY A 339 -24.82 6.21 53.34
N SER A 340 -25.21 7.04 54.29
CA SER A 340 -25.20 6.86 55.73
C SER A 340 -26.44 6.14 56.28
N ASP A 341 -26.27 5.63 57.50
CA ASP A 341 -27.27 5.42 58.55
C ASP A 341 -28.24 4.22 58.51
N SER A 342 -27.85 3.18 59.27
CA SER A 342 -28.50 2.70 60.51
C SER A 342 -29.89 2.01 60.48
N PRO A 343 -30.16 1.11 61.48
CA PRO A 343 -30.73 -0.21 61.18
C PRO A 343 -32.04 -0.55 61.94
N GLY A 344 -32.71 -1.61 61.49
CA GLY A 344 -33.70 -2.37 62.26
C GLY A 344 -33.80 -3.79 61.67
N SER A 345 -33.44 -4.82 62.45
CA SER A 345 -34.40 -5.67 63.20
C SER A 345 -34.96 -6.80 62.30
N VAL A 346 -35.02 -8.10 62.61
CA VAL A 346 -34.78 -8.93 63.80
C VAL A 346 -34.98 -10.40 63.36
N ARG A 347 -34.25 -11.36 63.98
CA ARG A 347 -34.56 -12.82 64.17
C ARG A 347 -34.77 -13.72 62.92
N SER A 348 -34.51 -15.03 62.91
CA SER A 348 -34.04 -16.01 63.91
C SER A 348 -33.85 -17.39 63.26
N HIS A 349 -32.99 -18.22 63.87
CA HIS A 349 -32.97 -19.71 63.94
C HIS A 349 -32.84 -20.53 62.63
N ARG A 350 -31.75 -21.28 62.40
CA ARG A 350 -31.21 -22.52 63.03
C ARG A 350 -31.80 -23.81 62.45
N SER A 351 -30.91 -24.63 61.87
CA SER A 351 -30.83 -26.11 61.78
C SER A 351 -30.61 -26.57 60.33
N GLN A 352 -29.43 -27.11 59.99
CA GLN A 352 -28.91 -28.49 60.09
C GLN A 352 -28.95 -29.24 58.74
N ARG A 353 -27.78 -29.82 58.38
CA ARG A 353 -27.56 -30.98 57.48
C ARG A 353 -27.93 -30.82 56.00
N SER A 354 -27.37 -31.53 55.02
CA SER A 354 -26.08 -32.17 54.72
C SER A 354 -26.27 -32.79 53.31
N ASP A 355 -25.25 -32.66 52.46
CA ASP A 355 -24.90 -33.50 51.29
C ASP A 355 -25.75 -33.55 49.98
N ALA A 356 -25.02 -33.23 48.89
CA ALA A 356 -25.10 -33.74 47.49
C ALA A 356 -26.09 -33.06 46.48
N PRO A 357 -25.84 -33.21 45.15
CA PRO A 357 -25.26 -32.22 44.23
C PRO A 357 -26.31 -31.41 43.41
N PRO A 358 -25.95 -30.26 42.80
CA PRO A 358 -26.93 -29.47 42.06
C PRO A 358 -27.18 -30.00 40.64
N GLN A 359 -28.47 -30.02 40.32
CA GLN A 359 -29.08 -30.34 39.03
C GLN A 359 -28.72 -29.31 37.94
N SER A 360 -28.69 -29.82 36.71
CA SER A 360 -28.45 -29.16 35.42
C SER A 360 -29.30 -27.90 35.17
N GLN A 361 -28.65 -26.79 34.81
CA GLN A 361 -29.30 -25.64 34.15
C GLN A 361 -29.28 -25.80 32.62
N PRO A 362 -30.32 -25.34 31.89
CA PRO A 362 -30.43 -25.52 30.44
C PRO A 362 -29.54 -24.55 29.66
N HIS A 363 -28.67 -25.09 28.80
CA HIS A 363 -27.90 -24.30 27.83
C HIS A 363 -28.80 -23.89 26.65
N ILE A 364 -28.91 -22.59 26.38
CA ILE A 364 -29.56 -22.06 25.17
C ILE A 364 -28.51 -21.95 24.08
N THR A 365 -28.62 -22.80 23.05
CA THR A 365 -27.73 -22.80 21.88
C THR A 365 -28.37 -22.02 20.75
N THR A 366 -27.72 -20.97 20.24
CA THR A 366 -28.17 -20.23 19.05
C THR A 366 -27.29 -20.62 17.87
N LYS A 367 -27.87 -21.28 16.85
CA LYS A 367 -27.17 -21.59 15.59
C LYS A 367 -27.27 -20.41 14.64
N VAL A 368 -26.14 -19.97 14.10
CA VAL A 368 -26.09 -18.98 13.01
C VAL A 368 -25.25 -19.56 11.88
N THR A 369 -25.82 -19.60 10.68
CA THR A 369 -25.15 -20.11 9.47
C THR A 369 -24.69 -18.92 8.63
N ALA A 370 -23.42 -18.90 8.21
CA ALA A 370 -22.86 -17.88 7.34
C ALA A 370 -22.16 -18.54 6.14
N THR A 371 -22.52 -18.12 4.93
CA THR A 371 -21.97 -18.64 3.66
C THR A 371 -21.01 -17.61 3.05
N ALA A 372 -19.80 -18.04 2.69
CA ALA A 372 -18.81 -17.20 1.99
C ALA A 372 -18.42 -17.84 0.65
N LYS A 373 -18.42 -17.05 -0.44
CA LYS A 373 -17.95 -17.49 -1.76
C LYS A 373 -16.44 -17.20 -1.88
N MET A 374 -15.64 -18.23 -2.13
CA MET A 374 -14.19 -18.08 -2.34
C MET A 374 -13.78 -18.61 -3.72
N LYS A 375 -13.00 -17.82 -4.46
CA LYS A 375 -12.45 -18.19 -5.77
C LYS A 375 -11.07 -18.84 -5.55
N VAL A 376 -10.88 -20.07 -6.03
CA VAL A 376 -9.61 -20.80 -5.94
C VAL A 376 -9.17 -21.21 -7.34
N GLU A 377 -8.00 -20.71 -7.79
CA GLU A 377 -7.36 -21.10 -9.05
C GLU A 377 -6.22 -22.10 -8.75
N ILE A 378 -6.24 -23.26 -9.41
CA ILE A 378 -5.24 -24.33 -9.24
C ILE A 378 -4.33 -24.37 -10.46
N HIS A 379 -3.04 -24.10 -10.28
CA HIS A 379 -2.01 -24.30 -11.31
C HIS A 379 -1.38 -25.69 -11.16
N THR A 380 -1.38 -26.49 -12.22
CA THR A 380 -0.68 -27.78 -12.29
C THR A 380 0.83 -27.57 -12.56
N PRO A 381 1.74 -28.16 -11.77
CA PRO A 381 3.16 -28.14 -12.10
C PRO A 381 3.49 -29.22 -13.15
N ILE A 382 4.10 -28.80 -14.26
CA ILE A 382 4.72 -29.69 -15.24
C ILE A 382 5.95 -30.35 -14.58
N GLY A 383 5.97 -31.68 -14.60
CA GLY A 383 6.94 -32.50 -13.88
C GLY A 383 8.36 -32.45 -14.46
N THR A 384 9.33 -32.51 -13.54
CA THR A 384 10.65 -33.09 -13.81
C THR A 384 10.93 -34.17 -12.76
N MET A 385 11.40 -35.29 -13.27
CA MET A 385 11.65 -36.55 -12.60
C MET A 385 13.00 -36.46 -11.88
N GLU A 386 13.06 -36.61 -10.56
CA GLU A 386 14.25 -37.13 -9.90
C GLU A 386 13.88 -37.85 -8.59
N SER A 387 14.38 -39.08 -8.45
CA SER A 387 14.06 -40.00 -7.39
C SER A 387 14.85 -39.68 -6.12
N CYS A 388 14.21 -39.71 -4.94
CA CYS A 388 14.76 -40.48 -3.82
C CYS A 388 13.70 -40.71 -2.72
N THR A 389 13.57 -41.99 -2.38
CA THR A 389 12.77 -42.60 -1.31
C THR A 389 12.94 -41.97 0.08
N LYS A 390 11.83 -41.79 0.81
CA LYS A 390 11.66 -42.33 2.18
C LYS A 390 10.20 -42.23 2.69
N THR A 391 9.64 -43.43 2.84
CA THR A 391 8.53 -43.90 3.69
C THR A 391 8.13 -43.05 4.91
N ARG A 392 6.82 -42.77 5.08
CA ARG A 392 5.97 -43.34 6.18
C ARG A 392 4.49 -42.91 6.07
N ARG A 393 3.59 -43.92 6.08
CA ARG A 393 2.27 -44.07 6.76
C ARG A 393 1.51 -42.77 7.15
N SER A 394 0.19 -42.62 6.98
CA SER A 394 -0.91 -43.60 7.09
C SER A 394 -2.28 -42.91 6.86
N ARG A 395 -3.20 -43.63 6.19
CA ARG A 395 -4.68 -43.68 6.37
C ARG A 395 -5.57 -42.46 6.08
N ARG A 396 -6.16 -42.51 4.87
CA ARG A 396 -7.56 -42.26 4.43
C ARG A 396 -8.68 -42.64 5.44
N PRO A 397 -9.99 -42.37 5.15
CA PRO A 397 -10.64 -41.33 4.29
C PRO A 397 -12.02 -40.80 4.80
N SER A 398 -12.70 -40.01 3.95
CA SER A 398 -14.17 -39.94 3.67
C SER A 398 -15.06 -39.08 4.58
N LYS A 399 -16.10 -38.33 4.13
CA LYS A 399 -16.75 -38.10 2.82
C LYS A 399 -17.85 -37.01 2.99
N ASP A 400 -18.13 -36.24 1.92
CA ASP A 400 -19.44 -35.89 1.27
C ASP A 400 -20.68 -35.55 2.14
N SER A 401 -21.63 -34.64 1.85
CA SER A 401 -21.95 -33.74 0.72
C SER A 401 -23.36 -33.10 0.95
N SER A 402 -23.67 -31.98 0.24
CA SER A 402 -24.97 -31.56 -0.36
C SER A 402 -26.18 -31.22 0.56
N SER A 403 -27.07 -30.23 0.33
CA SER A 403 -27.40 -29.32 -0.81
C SER A 403 -28.63 -28.42 -0.47
N SER A 404 -28.69 -27.21 -1.06
CA SER A 404 -29.86 -26.44 -1.65
C SER A 404 -31.17 -26.24 -0.83
N SER A 405 -31.91 -25.12 -0.83
CA SER A 405 -32.23 -24.11 -1.88
C SER A 405 -33.11 -22.95 -1.31
N ASP A 406 -32.96 -21.74 -1.89
CA ASP A 406 -33.92 -20.63 -2.17
C ASP A 406 -35.08 -20.31 -1.20
N SER A 407 -35.42 -19.06 -0.81
CA SER A 407 -35.66 -17.86 -1.65
C SER A 407 -36.06 -16.63 -0.79
N ASP A 408 -35.56 -15.46 -1.22
CA ASP A 408 -36.18 -14.12 -1.36
C ASP A 408 -36.86 -13.26 -0.25
N VAL A 409 -36.43 -11.98 -0.28
CA VAL A 409 -37.15 -10.68 -0.08
C VAL A 409 -37.43 -10.13 1.34
N GLY A 410 -36.89 -8.93 1.62
CA GLY A 410 -37.70 -7.82 2.21
C GLY A 410 -37.11 -6.90 3.30
N SER A 411 -36.72 -5.67 2.90
CA SER A 411 -36.88 -4.36 3.58
C SER A 411 -36.07 -3.91 4.82
N ARG A 412 -35.30 -2.82 4.56
CA ARG A 412 -35.19 -1.51 5.27
C ARG A 412 -34.67 -1.44 6.71
N ASN A 413 -33.50 -0.81 6.86
CA ASN A 413 -33.39 0.58 7.33
C ASN A 413 -32.17 1.27 6.72
#